data_AF-M6ASL0-F1
#
_entry.id   AF-M6ASL0-F1
#
_cell.length_a   1.000
_cell.length_b   1.000
_cell.length_c   1.000
_cell.angle_alpha   90.00
_cell.angle_beta   90.00
_cell.angle_gamma   90.00
#
_symmetry.space_group_name_H-M   'P 1'
#
loop_
_entity.id
_entity.type
_entity.pdbx_description
1 polymer ?
#
loop_
_entity_poly.entity_id
_entity_poly.type
_entity_poly.pdbx_seq_one_letter_code
_entity_poly.pdbx_strand_id
1 'polypeptide(L)'
;MSEAQVTITNNEVKIYYQNQFQKITAQDINRMSGAETENSIVPVLLSAILATIGQDSETAIGFEITFVNSNTIRVSSGIIIRTDSVYIVPELLLSPSSGSLEGIFEIELTSSLTDQKAVPLFNTQTERFTPQARPTRKTFSSQVFEQWSAVSGTPPVSNNRIGLLSYRKNSVGGPVTTLSRLLPVYDPKFIGIDVDLDPGIGENDSLAEAINWIYNHFENKDFLKTTPSPGFDDANIRFRTQGNFAFWSKDEGGHWFPFA
;
A
#
# COMPACT_ATOMS: atom_id res chain seq x y z
N MET A 1 -27.86 17.90 7.60
CA MET A 1 -27.17 16.66 8.02
C MET A 1 -25.92 17.08 8.76
N SER A 2 -25.54 16.33 9.79
CA SER A 2 -24.39 16.65 10.64
C SER A 2 -23.25 15.71 10.32
N GLU A 3 -22.02 16.20 10.49
CA GLU A 3 -20.79 15.47 10.21
C GLU A 3 -19.76 15.72 11.31
N ALA A 4 -18.97 14.69 11.63
CA ALA A 4 -17.83 14.78 12.52
C ALA A 4 -16.70 13.87 12.04
N GLN A 5 -15.46 14.35 12.16
CA GLN A 5 -14.28 13.53 11.90
C GLN A 5 -13.97 12.66 13.13
N VAL A 6 -13.71 11.38 12.89
CA VAL A 6 -13.20 10.44 13.89
C VAL A 6 -11.67 10.51 13.88
N THR A 7 -11.08 10.85 15.02
CA THR A 7 -9.62 10.91 15.14
C THR A 7 -9.02 9.51 15.12
N ILE A 8 -8.09 9.27 14.19
CA ILE A 8 -7.35 8.01 14.05
C ILE A 8 -5.85 8.31 13.96
N THR A 9 -5.02 7.31 14.32
CA THR A 9 -3.55 7.38 14.25
C THR A 9 -2.99 6.12 13.61
N ASN A 10 -1.74 6.12 13.16
CA ASN A 10 -1.11 4.97 12.46
C ASN A 10 -1.86 4.58 11.17
N ASN A 11 -2.36 5.58 10.46
CA ASN A 11 -3.20 5.50 9.27
C ASN A 11 -2.45 5.96 8.00
N GLU A 12 -1.11 6.01 8.06
CA GLU A 12 -0.24 6.52 6.99
C GLU A 12 0.64 5.40 6.41
N VAL A 13 0.67 5.31 5.08
CA VAL A 13 1.66 4.54 4.32
C VAL A 13 2.51 5.53 3.54
N LYS A 14 3.83 5.46 3.69
CA LYS A 14 4.76 6.36 3.01
C LYS A 14 5.57 5.59 1.97
N ILE A 15 5.66 6.16 0.77
CA ILE A 15 6.51 5.62 -0.29
C ILE A 15 7.54 6.67 -0.73
N TYR A 16 8.63 6.19 -1.32
CA TYR A 16 9.65 7.07 -1.89
C TYR A 16 9.08 7.99 -2.98
N TYR A 17 9.52 9.26 -3.00
CA TYR A 17 9.18 10.21 -4.05
C TYR A 17 10.44 10.94 -4.54
N GLN A 18 10.73 10.83 -5.83
CA GLN A 18 11.80 11.55 -6.51
C GLN A 18 11.26 12.86 -7.09
N ASN A 19 11.87 14.00 -6.73
CA ASN A 19 11.50 15.27 -7.35
C ASN A 19 12.05 15.36 -8.78
N GLN A 20 11.34 16.09 -9.63
CA GLN A 20 11.88 16.49 -10.93
C GLN A 20 13.18 17.27 -10.75
N PHE A 21 14.20 16.93 -11.54
CA PHE A 21 15.54 17.53 -11.49
C PHE A 21 16.37 17.27 -10.23
N GLN A 22 15.90 16.41 -9.32
CA GLN A 22 16.71 15.95 -8.19
C GLN A 22 17.80 15.01 -8.70
N LYS A 23 19.04 15.24 -8.26
CA LYS A 23 20.15 14.33 -8.54
C LYS A 23 19.83 12.97 -7.93
N ILE A 24 19.93 11.91 -8.73
CA ILE A 24 19.80 10.53 -8.24
C ILE A 24 21.08 10.18 -7.48
N THR A 25 20.94 9.73 -6.23
CA THR A 25 22.04 9.25 -5.40
C THR A 25 22.02 7.72 -5.28
N ALA A 26 23.12 7.12 -4.82
CA ALA A 26 23.18 5.68 -4.58
C ALA A 26 22.12 5.22 -3.56
N GLN A 27 21.80 6.04 -2.56
CA GLN A 27 20.71 5.75 -1.62
C GLN A 27 19.35 5.74 -2.33
N ASP A 28 19.11 6.67 -3.25
CA ASP A 28 17.85 6.70 -4.00
C ASP A 28 17.72 5.49 -4.94
N ILE A 29 18.83 4.98 -5.47
CA ILE A 29 18.86 3.72 -6.23
C ILE A 29 18.50 2.53 -5.32
N ASN A 30 19.07 2.44 -4.12
CA ASN A 30 18.74 1.40 -3.15
C ASN A 30 17.26 1.44 -2.73
N ARG A 31 16.70 2.65 -2.61
CA ARG A 31 15.27 2.85 -2.39
C ARG A 31 14.45 2.39 -3.58
N MET A 32 14.78 2.79 -4.81
CA MET A 32 14.02 2.36 -6.00
C MET A 32 14.17 0.86 -6.33
N SER A 33 15.30 0.24 -5.97
CA SER A 33 15.55 -1.18 -6.23
C SER A 33 14.84 -2.11 -5.25
N GLY A 34 14.43 -1.60 -4.10
CA GLY A 34 13.87 -2.38 -3.00
C GLY A 34 14.89 -2.90 -1.99
N ALA A 35 16.16 -2.51 -2.14
CA ALA A 35 17.20 -2.84 -1.16
C ALA A 35 16.97 -2.17 0.20
N GLU A 36 16.22 -1.06 0.25
CA GLU A 36 15.63 -0.52 1.47
C GLU A 36 14.13 -0.87 1.52
N THR A 37 13.76 -1.83 2.36
CA THR A 37 12.37 -2.31 2.55
C THR A 37 11.40 -1.19 2.97
N GLU A 38 11.91 -0.16 3.64
CA GLU A 38 11.14 1.02 4.04
C GLU A 38 10.67 1.90 2.86
N ASN A 39 11.19 1.69 1.64
CA ASN A 39 11.18 2.72 0.61
C ASN A 39 10.80 2.25 -0.83
N SER A 40 10.22 1.06 -1.08
CA SER A 40 10.10 0.56 -2.46
C SER A 40 8.98 -0.39 -2.92
N ILE A 41 8.85 -0.43 -4.26
CA ILE A 41 8.19 -1.35 -5.23
C ILE A 41 6.68 -1.59 -5.13
N VAL A 42 6.00 -0.81 -4.29
CA VAL A 42 4.57 -0.92 -4.00
C VAL A 42 3.69 -1.17 -5.25
N PRO A 43 3.70 -0.38 -6.34
CA PRO A 43 2.72 -0.57 -7.43
C PRO A 43 2.81 -1.93 -8.16
N VAL A 44 4.02 -2.46 -8.34
CA VAL A 44 4.22 -3.77 -9.01
C VAL A 44 3.80 -4.92 -8.09
N LEU A 45 4.11 -4.83 -6.80
CA LEU A 45 3.65 -5.80 -5.81
C LEU A 45 2.12 -5.75 -5.64
N LEU A 46 1.52 -4.57 -5.60
CA LEU A 46 0.07 -4.42 -5.47
C LEU A 46 -0.65 -4.95 -6.70
N SER A 47 -0.13 -4.68 -7.89
CA SER A 47 -0.69 -5.25 -9.13
C SER A 47 -0.63 -6.77 -9.11
N ALA A 48 0.48 -7.36 -8.64
CA ALA A 48 0.61 -8.81 -8.50
C ALA A 48 -0.34 -9.39 -7.43
N ILE A 49 -0.49 -8.72 -6.28
CA ILE A 49 -1.41 -9.13 -5.21
C ILE A 49 -2.85 -9.08 -5.73
N LEU A 50 -3.27 -7.98 -6.34
CA LEU A 50 -4.60 -7.80 -6.92
C LEU A 50 -4.90 -8.88 -7.96
N ALA A 51 -3.98 -9.13 -8.89
CA ALA A 51 -4.12 -10.19 -9.88
C ALA A 51 -4.23 -11.58 -9.24
N THR A 52 -3.46 -11.86 -8.18
CA THR A 52 -3.48 -13.16 -7.48
C THR A 52 -4.81 -13.42 -6.78
N ILE A 53 -5.47 -12.38 -6.27
CA ILE A 53 -6.79 -12.50 -5.63
C ILE A 53 -7.96 -12.32 -6.63
N GLY A 54 -7.67 -12.24 -7.93
CA GLY A 54 -8.67 -12.08 -9.00
C GLY A 54 -9.41 -10.75 -8.97
N GLN A 55 -8.72 -9.67 -8.58
CA GLN A 55 -9.27 -8.31 -8.53
C GLN A 55 -8.52 -7.39 -9.50
N ASP A 56 -9.26 -6.55 -10.24
CA ASP A 56 -8.70 -5.79 -11.35
C ASP A 56 -8.46 -4.30 -11.02
N SER A 57 -8.90 -3.82 -9.86
CA SER A 57 -8.92 -2.38 -9.55
C SER A 57 -8.68 -2.02 -8.08
N GLU A 58 -9.72 -2.08 -7.25
CA GLU A 58 -9.68 -1.74 -5.83
C GLU A 58 -10.26 -2.89 -5.02
N THR A 59 -9.61 -3.23 -3.92
CA THR A 59 -10.15 -4.18 -2.94
C THR A 59 -9.91 -3.69 -1.52
N ALA A 60 -10.79 -4.12 -0.61
CA ALA A 60 -10.59 -3.95 0.81
C ALA A 60 -10.48 -5.32 1.49
N ILE A 61 -9.53 -5.47 2.41
CA ILE A 61 -9.30 -6.70 3.18
C ILE A 61 -9.35 -6.33 4.67
N GLY A 62 -10.02 -7.15 5.47
CA GLY A 62 -10.22 -6.90 6.91
C GLY A 62 -11.55 -6.21 7.22
N PHE A 63 -11.54 -5.17 8.05
CA PHE A 63 -12.76 -4.41 8.42
C PHE A 63 -13.88 -5.29 9.01
N GLU A 64 -13.54 -6.26 9.86
CA GLU A 64 -14.53 -7.03 10.59
C GLU A 64 -15.30 -6.11 11.54
N ILE A 65 -16.64 -6.17 11.48
CA ILE A 65 -17.51 -5.30 12.26
C ILE A 65 -18.17 -6.11 13.38
N THR A 66 -17.99 -5.66 14.62
CA THR A 66 -18.58 -6.29 15.80
C THR A 66 -19.12 -5.25 16.77
N PHE A 67 -20.09 -5.65 17.59
CA PHE A 67 -20.53 -4.84 18.73
C PHE A 67 -19.64 -5.13 19.93
N VAL A 68 -19.05 -4.08 20.51
CA VAL A 68 -18.43 -4.18 21.84
C VAL A 68 -19.50 -4.07 22.91
N ASN A 69 -20.44 -3.15 22.72
CA ASN A 69 -21.61 -2.94 23.54
C ASN A 69 -22.69 -2.22 22.70
N SER A 70 -23.81 -1.84 23.32
CA SER A 70 -24.95 -1.24 22.63
C SER A 70 -24.70 0.16 22.03
N ASN A 71 -23.58 0.80 22.35
CA ASN A 71 -23.22 2.16 21.89
C ASN A 71 -21.84 2.23 21.21
N THR A 72 -21.09 1.13 21.20
CA THR A 72 -19.72 1.08 20.67
C THR A 72 -19.59 -0.05 19.66
N ILE A 73 -19.21 0.33 18.45
CA ILE A 73 -18.94 -0.56 17.32
C ILE A 73 -17.42 -0.69 17.20
N ARG A 74 -16.91 -1.92 17.13
CA ARG A 74 -15.51 -2.19 16.80
C ARG A 74 -15.42 -2.57 15.33
N VAL A 75 -14.52 -1.89 14.63
CA VAL A 75 -14.11 -2.25 13.28
C VAL A 75 -12.66 -2.68 13.35
N SER A 76 -12.35 -3.92 13.01
CA SER A 76 -10.96 -4.40 13.00
C SER A 76 -10.11 -3.57 12.05
N SER A 77 -8.79 -3.60 12.24
CA SER A 77 -7.88 -3.03 11.24
C SER A 77 -8.13 -3.65 9.87
N GLY A 78 -7.91 -2.84 8.83
CA GLY A 78 -8.08 -3.25 7.45
C GLY A 78 -7.17 -2.46 6.51
N ILE A 79 -7.05 -2.98 5.29
CA ILE A 79 -6.28 -2.35 4.23
C ILE A 79 -7.17 -2.15 3.00
N ILE A 80 -6.99 -1.01 2.33
CA ILE A 80 -7.58 -0.75 1.03
C ILE A 80 -6.43 -0.71 0.03
N ILE A 81 -6.48 -1.60 -0.95
CA ILE A 81 -5.48 -1.74 -2.00
C ILE A 81 -6.08 -1.19 -3.28
N ARG A 82 -5.40 -0.22 -3.87
CA ARG A 82 -5.62 0.27 -5.24
C ARG A 82 -4.45 -0.18 -6.12
N THR A 83 -4.62 -0.01 -7.42
CA THR A 83 -3.57 -0.32 -8.41
C THR A 83 -2.25 0.44 -8.16
N ASP A 84 -2.29 1.62 -7.52
CA ASP A 84 -1.15 2.49 -7.34
C ASP A 84 -0.79 2.81 -5.88
N SER A 85 -1.60 2.34 -4.92
CA SER A 85 -1.51 2.78 -3.52
C SER A 85 -2.12 1.80 -2.53
N VAL A 86 -1.58 1.78 -1.31
CA VAL A 86 -2.17 1.10 -0.15
C VAL A 86 -2.57 2.14 0.88
N TYR A 87 -3.75 1.97 1.43
CA TYR A 87 -4.21 2.70 2.60
C TYR A 87 -4.44 1.72 3.74
N ILE A 88 -3.95 2.09 4.92
CA ILE A 88 -4.20 1.35 6.16
C ILE A 88 -5.28 2.11 6.92
N VAL A 89 -6.26 1.37 7.44
CA VAL A 89 -7.19 1.85 8.43
C VAL A 89 -6.93 1.06 9.71
N PRO A 90 -6.47 1.71 10.79
CA PRO A 90 -6.26 1.04 12.06
C PRO A 90 -7.58 0.52 12.63
N GLU A 91 -7.51 -0.27 13.69
CA GLU A 91 -8.71 -0.64 14.44
C GLU A 91 -9.46 0.61 14.94
N LEU A 92 -10.78 0.61 14.78
CA LEU A 92 -11.65 1.71 15.16
C LEU A 92 -12.61 1.28 16.27
N LEU A 93 -12.73 2.12 17.29
CA LEU A 93 -13.79 2.06 18.30
C LEU A 93 -14.74 3.23 18.06
N LEU A 94 -15.79 2.96 17.30
CA LEU A 94 -16.75 3.96 16.83
C LEU A 94 -17.90 4.07 17.82
N SER A 95 -18.16 5.29 18.30
CA SER A 95 -19.30 5.60 19.15
C SER A 95 -20.21 6.59 18.42
N PRO A 96 -21.32 6.13 17.83
CA PRO A 96 -22.24 6.99 17.11
C PRO A 96 -22.69 8.22 17.89
N SER A 97 -22.67 9.38 17.25
CA SER A 97 -23.02 10.67 17.84
C SER A 97 -24.32 10.64 18.64
N SER A 98 -24.37 11.28 19.82
CA SER A 98 -25.54 11.23 20.70
C SER A 98 -26.83 11.77 20.05
N GLY A 99 -26.69 12.74 19.14
CA GLY A 99 -27.79 13.31 18.35
C GLY A 99 -28.24 12.47 17.15
N SER A 100 -27.67 11.29 16.91
CA SER A 100 -28.04 10.45 15.77
C SER A 100 -29.20 9.51 16.08
N LEU A 101 -30.07 9.32 15.09
CA LEU A 101 -30.99 8.19 14.99
C LEU A 101 -30.46 7.17 13.97
N GLU A 102 -30.00 7.65 12.82
CA GLU A 102 -29.39 6.88 11.75
C GLU A 102 -28.13 7.59 11.26
N GLY A 103 -27.14 6.83 10.81
CA GLY A 103 -25.91 7.40 10.30
C GLY A 103 -25.05 6.39 9.56
N ILE A 104 -24.01 6.92 8.94
CA ILE A 104 -22.97 6.17 8.26
C ILE A 104 -21.60 6.58 8.79
N PHE A 105 -20.67 5.64 8.80
CA PHE A 105 -19.25 5.95 8.85
C PHE A 105 -18.67 5.75 7.47
N GLU A 106 -17.79 6.66 7.06
CA GLU A 106 -17.18 6.67 5.75
C GLU A 106 -15.68 6.99 5.86
N ILE A 107 -14.92 6.51 4.87
CA ILE A 107 -13.47 6.63 4.81
C ILE A 107 -13.11 7.58 3.65
N GLU A 108 -12.30 8.57 3.95
CA GLU A 108 -11.67 9.43 2.94
C GLU A 108 -10.21 9.01 2.76
N LEU A 109 -9.81 8.82 1.50
CA LEU A 109 -8.46 8.41 1.13
C LEU A 109 -7.72 9.58 0.52
N THR A 110 -6.64 9.99 1.18
CA THR A 110 -5.89 11.21 0.83
C THR A 110 -4.45 10.86 0.46
N SER A 111 -3.87 11.59 -0.48
CA SER A 111 -2.44 11.47 -0.77
C SER A 111 -1.78 12.84 -0.79
N SER A 112 -0.57 12.92 -0.25
CA SER A 112 0.18 14.18 -0.14
C SER A 112 1.68 13.94 -0.25
N LEU A 113 2.43 14.98 -0.63
CA LEU A 113 3.89 14.94 -0.64
C LEU A 113 4.41 15.43 0.72
N THR A 114 5.22 14.61 1.39
CA THR A 114 5.62 14.78 2.79
C THR A 114 7.13 14.60 2.98
N ASP A 115 7.58 14.73 4.24
CA ASP A 115 8.96 14.53 4.69
C ASP A 115 9.96 15.38 3.90
N GLN A 116 9.94 16.70 4.17
CA GLN A 116 10.85 17.65 3.53
C GLN A 116 12.30 17.44 3.98
N LYS A 117 13.19 17.26 3.02
CA LYS A 117 14.64 17.21 3.25
C LYS A 117 15.36 18.09 2.22
N ALA A 118 16.58 18.50 2.55
CA ALA A 118 17.44 19.19 1.62
C ALA A 118 17.94 18.20 0.56
N VAL A 119 17.45 18.32 -0.68
CA VAL A 119 17.85 17.48 -1.80
C VAL A 119 18.58 18.31 -2.87
N PRO A 120 19.60 17.77 -3.53
CA PRO A 120 20.31 18.46 -4.60
C PRO A 120 19.43 18.55 -5.86
N LEU A 121 18.92 19.74 -6.17
CA LEU A 121 18.16 20.02 -7.39
C LEU A 121 19.04 20.71 -8.44
N PHE A 122 18.93 20.28 -9.70
CA PHE A 122 19.60 20.95 -10.81
C PHE A 122 18.99 22.33 -11.04
N ASN A 123 19.82 23.37 -10.97
CA ASN A 123 19.42 24.73 -11.30
C ASN A 123 19.81 25.01 -12.75
N THR A 124 18.83 25.32 -13.59
CA THR A 124 19.02 25.57 -15.03
C THR A 124 19.73 26.89 -15.34
N GLN A 125 19.75 27.85 -14.40
CA GLN A 125 20.43 29.15 -14.59
C GLN A 125 21.91 29.07 -14.23
N THR A 126 22.26 28.31 -13.19
CA THR A 126 23.65 28.18 -12.71
C THR A 126 24.33 26.90 -13.16
N GLU A 127 23.58 26.02 -13.83
CA GLU A 127 24.00 24.69 -14.30
C GLU A 127 24.63 23.82 -13.20
N ARG A 128 24.19 24.03 -11.96
CA ARG A 128 24.74 23.37 -10.77
C ARG A 128 23.63 22.79 -9.92
N PHE A 129 23.95 21.70 -9.23
CA PHE A 129 23.08 21.17 -8.19
C PHE A 129 23.18 22.03 -6.94
N THR A 130 22.04 22.48 -6.45
CA THR A 130 21.93 23.25 -5.20
C THR A 130 20.99 22.54 -4.24
N PRO A 131 21.36 22.36 -2.96
CA PRO A 131 20.45 21.80 -1.97
C PRO A 131 19.22 22.70 -1.79
N GLN A 132 18.03 22.12 -1.89
CA GLN A 132 16.77 22.82 -1.66
C GLN A 132 15.82 21.91 -0.87
N ALA A 133 15.02 22.50 0.01
CA ALA A 133 14.00 21.77 0.74
C ALA A 133 12.90 21.29 -0.22
N ARG A 134 12.73 19.97 -0.32
CA ARG A 134 11.69 19.33 -1.13
C ARG A 134 11.15 18.08 -0.43
N PRO A 135 9.90 17.68 -0.70
CA PRO A 135 9.35 16.45 -0.17
C PRO A 135 10.13 15.24 -0.70
N THR A 136 10.33 14.22 0.15
CA THR A 136 11.04 12.98 -0.23
C THR A 136 10.15 11.75 -0.13
N ARG A 137 8.89 11.92 0.29
CA ARG A 137 7.90 10.86 0.40
C ARG A 137 6.56 11.30 -0.21
N LYS A 138 5.83 10.33 -0.73
CA LYS A 138 4.38 10.44 -0.96
C LYS A 138 3.69 9.65 0.14
N THR A 139 2.88 10.32 0.95
CA THR A 139 2.08 9.69 2.01
C THR A 139 0.69 9.41 1.47
N PHE A 140 0.20 8.20 1.71
CA PHE A 140 -1.20 7.80 1.56
C PHE A 140 -1.79 7.66 2.95
N SER A 141 -2.85 8.42 3.23
CA SER A 141 -3.47 8.48 4.55
C SER A 141 -4.98 8.29 4.45
N SER A 142 -5.53 7.52 5.38
CA SER A 142 -6.99 7.38 5.52
C SER A 142 -7.52 8.35 6.57
N GLN A 143 -8.76 8.80 6.44
CA GLN A 143 -9.48 9.55 7.46
C GLN A 143 -10.88 8.96 7.57
N VAL A 144 -11.47 9.02 8.77
CA VAL A 144 -12.80 8.45 9.02
C VAL A 144 -13.74 9.57 9.45
N PHE A 145 -14.94 9.57 8.88
CA PHE A 145 -15.99 10.52 9.19
C PHE A 145 -17.26 9.79 9.59
N GLU A 146 -18.01 10.39 10.50
CA GLU A 146 -19.38 10.05 10.78
C GLU A 146 -20.29 11.08 10.12
N GLN A 147 -21.29 10.62 9.38
CA GLN A 147 -22.42 11.45 8.96
C GLN A 147 -23.71 10.89 9.55
N TRP A 148 -24.55 11.76 10.08
CA TRP A 148 -25.77 11.31 10.75
C TRP A 148 -26.96 12.25 10.57
N SER A 149 -28.12 11.67 10.86
CA SER A 149 -29.42 12.33 10.91
C SER A 149 -30.11 12.02 12.24
N ALA A 150 -30.76 13.03 12.81
CA ALA A 150 -31.63 12.88 13.99
C ALA A 150 -33.05 12.39 13.62
N VAL A 151 -33.36 12.35 12.32
CA VAL A 151 -34.62 11.86 11.77
C VAL A 151 -34.36 10.64 10.88
N SER A 152 -35.41 9.83 10.64
CA SER A 152 -35.25 8.62 9.82
C SER A 152 -34.87 8.98 8.38
N GLY A 153 -33.94 8.22 7.81
CA GLY A 153 -33.27 8.53 6.56
C GLY A 153 -31.76 8.41 6.75
N THR A 154 -31.19 7.29 6.30
CA THR A 154 -29.74 7.06 6.35
C THR A 154 -29.07 8.04 5.38
N PRO A 155 -28.06 8.82 5.82
CA PRO A 155 -27.32 9.71 4.93
C PRO A 155 -26.69 8.95 3.76
N PRO A 156 -26.66 9.53 2.54
CA PRO A 156 -25.91 8.95 1.44
C PRO A 156 -24.40 9.08 1.70
N VAL A 157 -23.60 8.20 1.09
CA VAL A 157 -22.13 8.32 1.11
C VAL A 157 -21.71 9.60 0.40
N SER A 158 -20.78 10.35 0.99
CA SER A 158 -20.25 11.57 0.41
C SER A 158 -19.45 11.31 -0.87
N ASN A 159 -19.43 12.30 -1.76
CA ASN A 159 -18.55 12.26 -2.93
C ASN A 159 -17.09 12.10 -2.51
N ASN A 160 -16.33 11.26 -3.22
CA ASN A 160 -14.92 10.93 -2.96
C ASN A 160 -14.63 10.19 -1.64
N ARG A 161 -15.66 9.73 -0.93
CA ARG A 161 -15.51 8.86 0.25
C ARG A 161 -16.07 7.47 -0.02
N ILE A 162 -15.62 6.52 0.79
CA ILE A 162 -16.04 5.12 0.71
C ILE A 162 -16.89 4.82 1.94
N GLY A 163 -18.11 4.34 1.74
CA GLY A 163 -18.98 3.94 2.86
C GLY A 163 -18.39 2.74 3.59
N LEU A 164 -18.12 2.88 4.89
CA LEU A 164 -17.62 1.78 5.73
C LEU A 164 -18.77 0.93 6.24
N LEU A 165 -19.69 1.56 6.98
CA LEU A 165 -20.85 0.92 7.58
C LEU A 165 -21.97 1.93 7.81
N SER A 166 -23.20 1.43 7.93
CA SER A 166 -24.35 2.19 8.39
C SER A 166 -24.88 1.63 9.70
N TYR A 167 -25.49 2.49 10.52
CA TYR A 167 -26.09 2.11 11.77
C TYR A 167 -27.45 2.77 11.95
N ARG A 168 -28.29 2.14 12.79
CA ARG A 168 -29.55 2.69 13.27
C ARG A 168 -29.70 2.46 14.76
N LYS A 169 -30.23 3.46 15.45
CA LYS A 169 -30.60 3.44 16.87
C LYS A 169 -32.12 3.31 17.01
N ASN A 170 -32.56 2.84 18.18
CA ASN A 170 -33.99 2.78 18.51
C ASN A 170 -34.62 4.17 18.67
N SER A 171 -33.86 5.14 19.17
CA SER A 171 -34.24 6.55 19.32
C SER A 171 -32.97 7.41 19.30
N VAL A 172 -33.12 8.72 19.11
CA VAL A 172 -32.00 9.66 19.31
C VAL A 172 -31.45 9.50 20.74
N GLY A 173 -30.13 9.34 20.86
CA GLY A 173 -29.44 9.08 22.13
C GLY A 173 -29.60 7.66 22.68
N GLY A 174 -30.37 6.79 22.02
CA GLY A 174 -30.57 5.40 22.42
C GLY A 174 -29.53 4.43 21.83
N PRO A 175 -29.59 3.14 22.22
CA PRO A 175 -28.67 2.11 21.73
C PRO A 175 -28.80 1.84 20.22
N VAL A 176 -27.69 1.42 19.63
CA VAL A 176 -27.62 0.90 18.27
C VAL A 176 -28.34 -0.44 18.20
N THR A 177 -29.30 -0.55 17.29
CA THR A 177 -30.11 -1.76 17.06
C THR A 177 -29.78 -2.46 15.76
N THR A 178 -29.23 -1.74 14.79
CA THR A 178 -28.95 -2.26 13.46
C THR A 178 -27.61 -1.75 12.99
N LEU A 179 -26.86 -2.63 12.35
CA LEU A 179 -25.54 -2.37 11.80
C LEU A 179 -25.45 -3.10 10.47
N SER A 180 -25.08 -2.40 9.41
CA SER A 180 -24.88 -2.98 8.09
C SER A 180 -23.54 -2.54 7.55
N ARG A 181 -22.75 -3.49 7.05
CA ARG A 181 -21.53 -3.17 6.33
C ARG A 181 -21.89 -2.55 4.98
N LEU A 182 -21.21 -1.47 4.62
CA LEU A 182 -21.32 -0.83 3.30
C LEU A 182 -20.10 -1.15 2.44
N LEU A 183 -18.91 -1.25 3.05
CA LEU A 183 -17.66 -1.55 2.36
C LEU A 183 -17.67 -3.00 1.85
N PRO A 184 -17.56 -3.24 0.53
CA PRO A 184 -17.29 -4.57 0.02
C PRO A 184 -15.89 -5.00 0.45
N VAL A 185 -15.82 -6.07 1.23
CA VAL A 185 -14.55 -6.64 1.72
C VAL A 185 -14.34 -7.98 1.04
N TYR A 186 -13.17 -8.16 0.47
CA TYR A 186 -12.71 -9.44 -0.03
C TYR A 186 -12.38 -10.37 1.15
N ASP A 187 -13.02 -11.54 1.18
CA ASP A 187 -12.73 -12.59 2.15
C ASP A 187 -11.74 -13.60 1.52
N PRO A 188 -10.47 -13.64 1.96
CA PRO A 188 -9.46 -14.53 1.40
C PRO A 188 -9.72 -16.01 1.70
N LYS A 189 -10.75 -16.36 2.48
CA LYS A 189 -11.13 -17.76 2.76
C LYS A 189 -11.49 -18.60 1.52
N PHE A 190 -11.60 -17.99 0.34
CA PHE A 190 -11.84 -18.67 -0.93
C PHE A 190 -10.58 -18.87 -1.80
N ILE A 191 -9.37 -18.49 -1.36
CA ILE A 191 -8.12 -18.88 -2.03
C ILE A 191 -7.75 -20.31 -1.62
N GLY A 192 -8.66 -21.23 -1.89
CA GLY A 192 -8.50 -22.65 -1.69
C GLY A 192 -9.26 -23.36 -2.78
N ILE A 193 -8.50 -24.09 -3.60
CA ILE A 193 -8.92 -24.96 -4.72
C ILE A 193 -8.83 -24.25 -6.09
N ASP A 194 -7.86 -24.71 -6.89
CA ASP A 194 -7.58 -24.43 -8.31
C ASP A 194 -7.06 -23.04 -8.69
N VAL A 195 -5.86 -22.71 -8.20
CA VAL A 195 -4.92 -21.95 -9.01
C VAL A 195 -3.91 -22.96 -9.56
N ASP A 196 -4.17 -23.50 -10.75
CA ASP A 196 -3.15 -24.22 -11.52
C ASP A 196 -2.09 -23.18 -11.92
N LEU A 197 -1.02 -23.14 -11.12
CA LEU A 197 0.16 -22.33 -11.43
C LEU A 197 0.87 -22.94 -12.64
N ASP A 198 1.38 -22.06 -13.51
CA ASP A 198 2.21 -22.41 -14.65
C ASP A 198 3.30 -23.43 -14.22
N PRO A 199 3.43 -24.59 -14.88
CA PRO A 199 4.33 -25.67 -14.47
C PRO A 199 5.82 -25.30 -14.40
N GLY A 200 6.22 -24.11 -14.86
CA GLY A 200 7.56 -23.55 -14.65
C GLY A 200 7.80 -22.94 -13.27
N ILE A 201 6.75 -22.69 -12.49
CA ILE A 201 6.81 -22.22 -11.11
C ILE A 201 6.65 -23.46 -10.24
N GLY A 202 7.74 -23.94 -9.63
CA GLY A 202 7.71 -25.14 -8.79
C GLY A 202 6.60 -25.09 -7.73
N GLU A 203 6.14 -26.27 -7.33
CA GLU A 203 5.07 -26.49 -6.33
C GLU A 203 5.20 -25.51 -5.16
N ASN A 204 4.32 -24.50 -5.14
CA ASN A 204 4.11 -23.61 -4.01
C ASN A 204 2.70 -23.90 -3.52
N ASP A 205 2.58 -24.79 -2.55
CA ASP A 205 1.32 -25.35 -2.06
C ASP A 205 0.49 -24.32 -1.26
N SER A 206 0.97 -23.08 -1.12
CA SER A 206 0.20 -21.99 -0.51
C SER A 206 0.56 -20.59 -1.02
N LEU A 207 -0.40 -19.66 -0.90
CA LEU A 207 -0.18 -18.23 -1.13
C LEU A 207 0.94 -17.67 -0.25
N ALA A 208 1.09 -18.17 0.98
CA ALA A 208 2.17 -17.78 1.88
C ALA A 208 3.54 -18.20 1.34
N GLU A 209 3.64 -19.37 0.73
CA GLU A 209 4.85 -19.84 0.04
C GLU A 209 5.11 -19.05 -1.24
N ALA A 210 4.09 -18.73 -2.03
CA ALA A 210 4.24 -17.87 -3.20
C ALA A 210 4.72 -16.46 -2.81
N ILE A 211 4.16 -15.87 -1.74
CA ILE A 211 4.59 -14.56 -1.23
C ILE A 211 6.02 -14.64 -0.67
N ASN A 212 6.35 -15.70 0.08
CA ASN A 212 7.72 -15.91 0.58
C ASN A 212 8.70 -16.17 -0.56
N TRP A 213 8.29 -16.87 -1.62
CA TRP A 213 9.08 -17.07 -2.82
C TRP A 213 9.31 -15.76 -3.55
N ILE A 214 8.27 -14.95 -3.76
CA ILE A 214 8.38 -13.61 -4.36
C ILE A 214 9.30 -12.72 -3.51
N TYR A 215 9.13 -12.74 -2.19
CA TYR A 215 9.97 -12.02 -1.23
C TYR A 215 11.44 -12.46 -1.34
N ASN A 216 11.70 -13.76 -1.28
CA ASN A 216 13.05 -14.32 -1.43
C ASN A 216 13.64 -14.06 -2.82
N HIS A 217 12.82 -14.11 -3.87
CA HIS A 217 13.24 -13.83 -5.24
C HIS A 217 13.60 -12.35 -5.42
N PHE A 218 12.89 -11.43 -4.75
CA PHE A 218 13.21 -10.01 -4.76
C PHE A 218 14.37 -9.63 -3.85
N GLU A 219 14.54 -10.27 -2.69
CA GLU A 219 15.73 -10.10 -1.84
C GLU A 219 16.99 -10.63 -2.53
N ASN A 220 16.90 -11.77 -3.24
CA ASN A 220 18.01 -12.37 -3.97
C ASN A 220 18.22 -11.79 -5.37
N LYS A 221 17.99 -10.47 -5.56
CA LYS A 221 18.36 -9.80 -6.83
C LYS A 221 19.88 -9.71 -6.95
N ASP A 222 20.49 -10.83 -7.34
CA ASP A 222 21.92 -10.92 -7.58
C ASP A 222 22.34 -10.39 -8.95
N PHE A 223 21.39 -9.88 -9.75
CA PHE A 223 21.63 -9.50 -11.15
C PHE A 223 21.05 -8.13 -11.59
N LEU A 224 21.76 -7.46 -12.51
CA LEU A 224 21.28 -6.32 -13.28
C LEU A 224 20.86 -6.79 -14.68
N LYS A 225 19.67 -6.40 -15.12
CA LYS A 225 19.23 -6.58 -16.52
C LYS A 225 19.92 -5.58 -17.42
N THR A 226 20.52 -6.06 -18.50
CA THR A 226 21.23 -5.24 -19.49
C THR A 226 20.45 -5.20 -20.81
N THR A 227 20.55 -4.09 -21.53
CA THR A 227 19.99 -4.00 -22.89
C THR A 227 20.91 -4.74 -23.85
N PRO A 228 20.40 -5.70 -24.65
CA PRO A 228 21.23 -6.45 -25.59
C PRO A 228 21.79 -5.51 -26.68
N SER A 229 23.06 -5.72 -27.02
CA SER A 229 23.75 -5.05 -28.12
C SER A 229 24.01 -6.07 -29.24
N PRO A 230 23.99 -5.70 -30.53
CA PRO A 230 24.25 -6.65 -31.61
C PRO A 230 25.58 -7.39 -31.41
N GLY A 231 25.51 -8.71 -31.18
CA GLY A 231 26.68 -9.57 -30.96
C GLY A 231 26.95 -9.98 -29.51
N PHE A 232 26.12 -9.59 -28.53
CA PHE A 232 26.18 -10.08 -27.15
C PHE A 232 24.77 -10.41 -26.61
N ASP A 233 24.59 -11.66 -26.17
CA ASP A 233 23.29 -12.23 -25.78
C ASP A 233 23.03 -12.21 -24.26
N ASP A 234 23.91 -11.59 -23.48
CA ASP A 234 23.84 -11.65 -22.02
C ASP A 234 22.82 -10.60 -21.50
N ALA A 235 21.60 -11.04 -21.21
CA ALA A 235 20.51 -10.21 -20.71
C ALA A 235 20.61 -9.89 -19.21
N ASN A 236 21.44 -10.63 -18.46
CA ASN A 236 21.57 -10.54 -17.00
C ASN A 236 23.04 -10.58 -16.58
N ILE A 237 23.51 -9.59 -15.81
CA ILE A 237 24.84 -9.57 -15.18
C ILE A 237 24.68 -9.83 -13.68
N ARG A 238 25.40 -10.81 -13.12
CA ARG A 238 25.44 -11.12 -11.68
C ARG A 238 26.62 -10.48 -10.95
N PHE A 239 26.48 -10.26 -9.64
CA PHE A 239 27.55 -9.74 -8.78
C PHE A 239 27.81 -10.62 -7.55
N ARG A 240 29.07 -10.71 -7.12
CA ARG A 240 29.44 -11.29 -5.83
C ARG A 240 30.60 -10.53 -5.19
N THR A 241 30.72 -10.62 -3.88
CA THR A 241 31.87 -10.09 -3.14
C THR A 241 32.67 -11.22 -2.51
N GLN A 242 34.00 -11.07 -2.44
CA GLN A 242 34.89 -11.95 -1.70
C GLN A 242 35.90 -11.09 -0.93
N GLY A 243 35.63 -10.88 0.35
CA GLY A 243 36.35 -9.89 1.15
C GLY A 243 36.11 -8.47 0.62
N ASN A 244 37.19 -7.73 0.36
CA ASN A 244 37.12 -6.36 -0.18
C ASN A 244 37.04 -6.30 -1.71
N PHE A 245 36.94 -7.44 -2.40
CA PHE A 245 36.89 -7.51 -3.85
C PHE A 245 35.46 -7.79 -4.32
N ALA A 246 35.06 -7.12 -5.40
CA ALA A 246 33.82 -7.39 -6.11
C ALA A 246 34.13 -8.09 -7.44
N PHE A 247 33.23 -8.98 -7.85
CA PHE A 247 33.30 -9.71 -9.11
C PHE A 247 31.95 -9.65 -9.81
N TRP A 248 31.96 -9.73 -11.13
CA TRP A 248 30.76 -9.81 -11.96
C TRP A 248 30.78 -11.05 -12.84
N SER A 249 29.60 -11.53 -13.23
CA SER A 249 29.43 -12.67 -14.13
C SER A 249 28.36 -12.35 -15.15
N LYS A 250 28.57 -12.79 -16.39
CA LYS A 250 27.62 -12.64 -17.50
C LYS A 250 26.94 -13.95 -17.91
N ASP A 251 27.39 -15.05 -17.32
CA ASP A 251 26.98 -16.42 -17.59
C ASP A 251 26.38 -17.06 -16.32
N GLU A 252 25.58 -16.29 -15.60
CA GLU A 252 24.84 -16.72 -14.40
C GLU A 252 25.69 -17.32 -13.27
N GLY A 253 26.98 -16.99 -13.21
CA GLY A 253 27.91 -17.44 -12.17
C GLY A 253 28.86 -18.54 -12.63
N GLY A 254 28.87 -18.91 -13.92
CA GLY A 254 29.85 -19.83 -14.49
C GLY A 254 31.29 -19.27 -14.43
N HIS A 255 31.48 -18.01 -14.82
CA HIS A 255 32.74 -17.31 -14.77
C HIS A 255 32.61 -15.97 -14.04
N TRP A 256 33.58 -15.71 -13.16
CA TRP A 256 33.62 -14.51 -12.34
C TRP A 256 34.80 -13.64 -12.73
N PHE A 257 34.50 -12.44 -13.22
CA PHE A 257 35.46 -11.45 -13.68
C PHE A 257 35.63 -10.38 -12.60
N PRO A 258 36.87 -9.95 -12.30
CA PRO A 258 37.09 -8.81 -11.41
C PRO A 258 36.57 -7.52 -12.07
N PHE A 259 36.18 -6.55 -11.26
CA PHE A 259 36.08 -5.17 -11.72
C PHE A 259 37.50 -4.61 -11.88
N ALA A 260 37.84 -4.18 -13.09
CA ALA A 260 39.08 -3.45 -13.37
C ALA A 260 38.97 -1.98 -12.93
#